data_AF-A0A7Y6YG68-F1
#
_entry.id   AF-A0A7Y6YG68-F1
#
_cell.length_a   1.000
_cell.length_b   1.000
_cell.length_c   1.000
_cell.angle_alpha   90.00
_cell.angle_beta   90.00
_cell.angle_gamma   90.00
#
_symmetry.space_group_name_H-M   'P 1'
#
loop_
_entity.id
_entity.type
_entity.pdbx_description
1 polymer ?
#
loop_
_entity_poly.entity_id
_entity_poly.type
_entity_poly.pdbx_seq_one_letter_code
_entity_poly.pdbx_strand_id
1 'polypeptide(L)'
;MKQTALIVLIVALVGSLIAYMIIASSGWTEPEQEVYIEQCVRTTTSTGDYSEQQANAYCTCMLEKTMDEFSSVEEAIGNLTTELGLKWRDECFESLNISSMANTAD
;
A
#
# COMPACT_ATOMS: atom_id res chain seq x y z
N MET A 1 -51.10 -14.29 -3.71
CA MET A 1 -50.02 -15.28 -3.82
C MET A 1 -48.89 -14.86 -4.77
N LYS A 2 -49.16 -14.24 -5.94
CA LYS A 2 -48.09 -13.84 -6.88
C LYS A 2 -47.24 -12.64 -6.40
N GLN A 3 -47.85 -11.70 -5.67
CA GLN A 3 -47.21 -10.44 -5.25
C GLN A 3 -46.23 -10.60 -4.08
N THR A 4 -46.52 -11.52 -3.15
CA THR A 4 -45.63 -11.87 -2.02
C THR A 4 -44.37 -12.58 -2.47
N ALA A 5 -44.45 -13.43 -3.51
CA ALA A 5 -43.29 -14.11 -4.08
C ALA A 5 -42.30 -13.13 -4.76
N LEU A 6 -42.83 -12.08 -5.40
CA LEU A 6 -42.01 -11.05 -6.05
C LEU A 6 -41.20 -10.23 -5.04
N ILE A 7 -41.81 -9.90 -3.89
CA ILE A 7 -41.17 -9.11 -2.82
C ILE A 7 -40.03 -9.91 -2.17
N VAL A 8 -40.23 -11.22 -1.93
CA VAL A 8 -39.19 -12.10 -1.35
C VAL A 8 -38.00 -12.24 -2.30
N LEU A 9 -38.24 -12.33 -3.61
CA LEU A 9 -37.18 -12.36 -4.62
C LEU A 9 -36.38 -11.05 -4.67
N ILE A 10 -37.05 -9.90 -4.61
CA ILE A 10 -36.38 -8.59 -4.60
C ILE A 10 -35.54 -8.42 -3.34
N VAL A 11 -36.05 -8.79 -2.16
CA VAL A 11 -35.30 -8.72 -0.90
C VAL A 11 -34.09 -9.65 -0.91
N ALA A 12 -34.18 -10.85 -1.50
CA ALA A 12 -33.05 -11.77 -1.62
C ALA A 12 -31.96 -11.27 -2.58
N LEU A 13 -32.36 -10.63 -3.69
CA LEU A 13 -31.42 -10.05 -4.67
C LEU A 13 -30.74 -8.79 -4.11
N VAL A 14 -31.50 -7.89 -3.48
CA VAL A 14 -30.95 -6.67 -2.87
C VAL A 14 -30.11 -7.01 -1.63
N GLY A 15 -30.53 -7.97 -0.81
CA GLY A 15 -29.77 -8.45 0.35
C GLY A 15 -28.44 -9.11 -0.04
N SER A 16 -28.41 -9.87 -1.15
CA SER A 16 -27.16 -10.41 -1.68
C SER A 16 -26.23 -9.31 -2.19
N LEU A 17 -26.75 -8.28 -2.88
CA LEU A 17 -25.94 -7.16 -3.36
C LEU A 17 -25.33 -6.31 -2.23
N ILE A 18 -26.03 -6.16 -1.10
CA ILE A 18 -25.51 -5.41 0.07
C ILE A 18 -24.37 -6.18 0.75
N ALA A 19 -24.43 -7.52 0.79
CA ALA A 19 -23.35 -8.34 1.36
C ALA A 19 -22.04 -8.27 0.54
N TYR A 20 -22.12 -8.01 -0.77
CA TYR A 20 -20.95 -7.80 -1.62
C TYR A 20 -20.27 -6.44 -1.42
N MET A 21 -20.92 -5.48 -0.75
CA MET A 21 -20.35 -4.14 -0.51
C MET A 21 -19.47 -4.08 0.76
N ILE A 22 -19.36 -5.18 1.53
CA ILE A 22 -18.54 -5.25 2.74
C ILE A 22 -17.12 -5.74 2.40
N ILE A 23 -16.49 -5.16 1.39
CA ILE A 23 -15.08 -5.48 1.04
C ILE A 23 -14.41 -4.21 0.51
N ALA A 24 -14.40 -3.13 1.28
CA ALA A 24 -13.66 -1.92 0.90
C ALA A 24 -13.46 -0.96 2.09
N SER A 25 -12.64 -1.37 3.06
CA SER A 25 -11.94 -0.43 3.93
C SER A 25 -10.66 -1.10 4.45
N SER A 26 -9.66 -1.08 3.57
CA SER A 26 -8.23 -0.90 3.84
C SER A 26 -7.78 -1.08 5.30
N GLY A 27 -6.97 -2.12 5.56
CA GLY A 27 -6.30 -2.26 6.86
C GLY A 27 -5.14 -1.28 7.06
N TRP A 28 -4.81 -0.45 6.06
CA TRP A 28 -3.98 0.76 6.21
C TRP A 28 -4.87 2.01 6.21
N THR A 29 -4.84 2.74 7.33
CA THR A 29 -5.52 4.02 7.48
C THR A 29 -4.71 5.16 6.86
N GLU A 30 -5.36 6.27 6.51
CA GLU A 30 -4.67 7.46 5.98
C GLU A 30 -3.57 7.98 6.93
N PRO A 31 -3.78 8.07 8.26
CA PRO A 31 -2.72 8.49 9.17
C PRO A 31 -1.50 7.55 9.19
N GLU A 32 -1.71 6.25 9.01
CA GLU A 32 -0.59 5.28 8.97
C GLU A 32 0.23 5.44 7.69
N GLN A 33 -0.45 5.69 6.56
CA GLN A 33 0.20 5.99 5.29
C GLN A 33 1.00 7.30 5.37
N GLU A 34 0.43 8.35 5.96
CA GLU A 34 1.10 9.65 6.15
C GLU A 34 2.36 9.48 7.00
N VAL A 35 2.26 8.81 8.16
CA VAL A 35 3.40 8.54 9.03
C VAL A 35 4.48 7.71 8.31
N TYR A 36 4.09 6.71 7.53
CA TYR A 36 5.04 5.92 6.73
C TYR A 36 5.82 6.81 5.76
N ILE A 37 5.10 7.63 4.98
CA ILE A 37 5.72 8.52 3.98
C ILE A 37 6.63 9.54 4.65
N GLU A 38 6.19 10.18 5.74
CA GLU A 38 7.01 11.15 6.47
C GLU A 38 8.32 10.54 6.96
N GLN A 39 8.25 9.35 7.60
CA GLN A 39 9.44 8.68 8.12
C GLN A 39 10.36 8.19 7.00
N CYS A 40 9.79 7.69 5.91
CA CYS A 40 10.55 7.26 4.76
C CYS A 40 11.25 8.44 4.07
N VAL A 41 10.54 9.55 3.84
CA VAL A 41 11.11 10.75 3.18
C VAL A 41 12.22 11.34 4.04
N ARG A 42 11.99 11.47 5.35
CA ARG A 42 13.00 11.94 6.30
C ARG A 42 14.24 11.07 6.30
N THR A 43 14.09 9.75 6.26
CA THR A 43 15.22 8.81 6.21
C THR A 43 15.94 8.90 4.86
N THR A 44 15.21 8.91 3.76
CA THR A 44 15.78 8.93 2.40
C THR A 44 16.56 10.22 2.14
N THR A 45 16.00 11.37 2.51
CA THR A 45 16.68 12.67 2.36
C THR A 45 17.86 12.87 3.31
N SER A 46 17.90 12.18 4.46
CA SER A 46 19.03 12.26 5.40
C SER A 46 20.16 11.29 5.10
N THR A 47 19.90 10.23 4.33
CA THR A 47 20.88 9.18 4.02
C THR A 47 21.43 9.26 2.60
N GLY A 48 20.88 10.10 1.73
CA GLY A 48 21.37 10.31 0.37
C GLY A 48 21.07 11.69 -0.18
N ASP A 49 21.64 12.00 -1.36
CA ASP A 49 21.47 13.27 -2.07
C ASP A 49 20.17 13.29 -2.90
N TYR A 50 19.05 12.89 -2.29
CA TYR A 50 17.74 12.92 -2.93
C TYR A 50 17.04 14.23 -2.60
N SER A 51 16.47 14.88 -3.63
CA SER A 51 15.50 15.95 -3.39
C SER A 51 14.27 15.41 -2.66
N GLU A 52 13.58 16.28 -1.94
CA GLU A 52 12.33 15.94 -1.25
C GLU A 52 11.30 15.32 -2.20
N GLN A 53 11.21 15.82 -3.44
CA GLN A 53 10.33 15.27 -4.47
C GLN A 53 10.72 13.83 -4.87
N GLN A 54 12.00 13.56 -5.05
CA GLN A 54 12.50 12.21 -5.37
C GLN A 54 12.25 11.25 -4.20
N ALA A 55 12.52 11.69 -2.97
CA ALA A 55 12.27 10.91 -1.78
C ALA A 55 10.77 10.61 -1.62
N ASN A 56 9.90 11.59 -1.84
CA ASN A 56 8.45 11.40 -1.80
C ASN A 56 7.99 10.36 -2.81
N ALA A 57 8.41 10.49 -4.08
CA ALA A 57 8.06 9.52 -5.12
C ALA A 57 8.54 8.09 -4.79
N TYR A 58 9.77 7.94 -4.31
CA TYR A 58 10.32 6.65 -3.87
C TYR A 58 9.50 6.06 -2.72
N CYS A 59 9.21 6.85 -1.69
CA CYS A 59 8.47 6.42 -0.52
C CYS A 59 7.02 6.05 -0.84
N THR A 60 6.38 6.78 -1.76
CA THR A 60 5.05 6.42 -2.28
C THR A 60 5.09 5.07 -2.98
N CYS A 61 6.06 4.83 -3.85
CA CYS A 61 6.22 3.53 -4.50
C CYS A 61 6.40 2.39 -3.48
N MET A 62 7.24 2.59 -2.46
CA MET A 62 7.45 1.58 -1.41
C MET A 62 6.18 1.33 -0.58
N LEU A 63 5.41 2.37 -0.29
CA LEU A 63 4.14 2.25 0.41
C LEU A 63 3.14 1.45 -0.42
N GLU A 64 2.99 1.74 -1.71
CA GLU A 64 2.09 1.01 -2.62
C GLU A 64 2.44 -0.49 -2.64
N LYS A 65 3.72 -0.83 -2.80
CA LYS A 65 4.18 -2.24 -2.75
C LYS A 65 3.85 -2.91 -1.42
N THR A 66 4.02 -2.18 -0.32
CA THR A 66 3.74 -2.69 1.03
C THR A 66 2.25 -2.93 1.23
N MET A 67 1.39 -2.01 0.76
CA MET A 67 -0.07 -2.12 0.87
C MET A 67 -0.66 -3.17 -0.07
N ASP A 68 -0.03 -3.42 -1.22
CA ASP A 68 -0.42 -4.48 -2.15
C ASP A 68 -0.15 -5.88 -1.56
N GLU A 69 0.93 -6.03 -0.80
CA GLU A 69 1.33 -7.32 -0.21
C GLU A 69 0.70 -7.54 1.18
N PHE A 70 0.61 -6.50 2.01
CA PHE A 70 0.20 -6.59 3.41
C PHE A 70 -1.06 -5.78 3.68
N SER A 71 -2.05 -6.45 4.24
CA SER A 71 -3.36 -5.87 4.49
C SER A 71 -3.37 -4.85 5.63
N SER A 72 -2.42 -4.93 6.58
CA SER A 72 -2.25 -3.98 7.68
C SER A 72 -0.78 -3.68 8.02
N VAL A 73 -0.57 -2.64 8.82
CA VAL A 73 0.75 -2.27 9.34
C VAL A 73 1.37 -3.39 10.19
N GLU A 74 0.58 -4.03 11.05
CA GLU A 74 1.07 -5.14 11.88
C GLU A 74 1.54 -6.33 11.05
N GLU A 75 0.81 -6.63 9.96
CA GLU A 75 1.20 -7.68 9.04
C GLU A 75 2.52 -7.35 8.34
N ALA A 76 2.68 -6.10 7.89
CA ALA A 76 3.93 -5.64 7.28
C ALA A 76 5.10 -5.69 8.26
N ILE A 77 4.93 -5.26 9.51
CA ILE A 77 5.98 -5.31 10.54
C ILE A 77 6.40 -6.76 10.82
N GLY A 78 5.44 -7.69 10.86
CA GLY A 78 5.71 -9.10 11.16
C GLY A 78 6.31 -9.90 10.01
N ASN A 79 6.04 -9.51 8.77
CA ASN A 79 6.30 -10.35 7.60
C ASN A 79 7.19 -9.70 6.52
N LEU A 80 7.44 -8.40 6.58
CA LEU A 80 8.37 -7.75 5.63
C LEU A 80 9.79 -8.26 5.87
N THR A 81 10.29 -9.05 4.92
CA THR A 81 11.66 -9.55 4.94
C THR A 81 12.62 -8.54 4.33
N THR A 82 13.89 -8.61 4.72
CA THR A 82 14.94 -7.80 4.11
C THR A 82 15.04 -8.06 2.60
N GLU A 83 14.95 -9.31 2.17
CA GLU A 83 15.00 -9.66 0.74
C GLU A 83 13.88 -8.99 -0.07
N LEU A 84 12.65 -9.03 0.45
CA LEU A 84 11.50 -8.40 -0.19
C LEU A 84 11.65 -6.87 -0.23
N GLY A 85 12.08 -6.26 0.87
CA GLY A 85 12.33 -4.82 0.94
C GLY A 85 13.44 -4.36 -0.02
N LEU A 86 14.52 -5.15 -0.17
CA LEU A 86 15.59 -4.86 -1.13
C LEU A 86 15.10 -4.96 -2.58
N LYS A 87 14.29 -5.97 -2.89
CA LYS A 87 13.68 -6.13 -4.22
C LYS A 87 12.82 -4.92 -4.56
N TRP A 88 11.90 -4.52 -3.69
CA TRP A 88 11.01 -3.38 -3.94
C TRP A 88 11.78 -2.07 -4.03
N ARG A 89 12.82 -1.89 -3.21
CA ARG A 89 13.71 -0.73 -3.31
C ARG A 89 14.28 -0.60 -4.72
N ASP A 90 14.82 -1.69 -5.28
CA ASP A 90 15.43 -1.67 -6.61
C ASP A 90 14.38 -1.37 -7.69
N GLU A 91 13.19 -1.99 -7.62
CA GLU A 91 12.05 -1.71 -8.51
C GLU A 91 11.60 -0.22 -8.44
N CYS A 92 11.54 0.34 -7.23
CA CYS A 92 11.12 1.73 -7.01
C CYS A 92 12.16 2.74 -7.50
N PHE A 93 13.46 2.45 -7.38
CA PHE A 93 14.49 3.33 -7.95
C PHE A 93 14.52 3.26 -9.48
N GLU A 94 14.40 2.07 -10.06
CA GLU A 94 14.40 1.86 -11.51
C GLU A 94 13.21 2.57 -12.18
N SER A 95 12.00 2.40 -11.64
CA SER A 95 10.78 3.00 -12.19
C SER A 95 10.77 4.53 -12.17
N LEU A 96 11.50 5.14 -11.23
CA LEU A 96 11.62 6.59 -11.10
C LEU A 96 12.83 7.17 -11.87
N ASN A 97 13.63 6.32 -12.52
CA ASN A 97 14.91 6.69 -13.14
C ASN A 97 15.82 7.46 -12.16
N ILE A 98 15.77 7.07 -10.89
CA ILE A 98 16.62 7.59 -9.83
C ILE A 98 17.77 6.59 -9.69
N SER A 99 19.02 7.07 -9.77
CA SER A 99 20.17 6.20 -9.57
C SER A 99 20.14 5.63 -8.14
N SER A 100 19.92 4.33 -8.01
CA SER A 100 20.04 3.64 -6.73
C SER A 100 21.46 3.84 -6.19
N MET A 101 21.61 4.33 -4.96
CA MET A 101 22.90 4.40 -4.25
C MET A 101 23.42 3.00 -3.85
N ALA A 102 23.44 2.05 -4.78
CA ALA A 102 24.03 0.73 -4.60
C ALA A 102 25.56 0.73 -4.73
N ASN A 103 26.21 1.88 -4.93
CA ASN A 103 27.66 1.99 -5.03
C ASN A 103 28.25 2.89 -3.94
N THR A 104 28.38 2.37 -2.72
CA THR A 104 29.57 2.57 -1.87
C THR A 104 29.60 1.47 -0.81
N ALA A 105 30.11 0.31 -1.18
CA ALA A 105 30.79 -0.60 -0.27
C ALA A 105 32.15 -0.90 -0.90
N ASP A 106 33.13 -0.03 -0.62
CA ASP A 106 34.54 -0.38 -0.57
C ASP A 106 34.90 -0.67 0.89
#